data_AF-A0A967WJI4-F1
#
_entry.id   AF-A0A967WJI4-F1
#
_cell.length_a   1.000
_cell.length_b   1.000
_cell.length_c   1.000
_cell.angle_alpha   90.00
_cell.angle_beta   90.00
_cell.angle_gamma   90.00
#
_symmetry.space_group_name_H-M   'P 1'
#
loop_
_entity.id
_entity.type
_entity.pdbx_description
1 polymer ?
#
loop_
_entity_poly.entity_id
_entity_poly.type
_entity_poly.pdbx_seq_one_letter_code
_entity_poly.pdbx_strand_id
1 'polypeptide(L)'
;RFGLSQLHQFRGRVGRGEHASYCLLVSDSISPTAQERLQALEATNDGFALAQKDLELRGPGEFLGTRQSGFPDLKLASVTDLRLVEAAREAARRFFETDPELSNPDNRLLARRVEQFWEGKGEVS
;
A
#
# COMPACT_ATOMS: atom_id res chain seq x y z
N ARG A 1 -20.36 -2.44 6.96
CA ARG A 1 -19.52 -3.03 5.89
C ARG A 1 -18.08 -2.62 6.15
N PHE A 2 -17.14 -3.57 6.29
CA PHE A 2 -15.73 -3.27 6.57
C PHE A 2 -14.87 -3.35 5.29
N GLY A 3 -13.84 -2.51 5.21
CA GLY A 3 -12.79 -2.59 4.20
C GLY A 3 -11.68 -3.58 4.60
N LEU A 4 -10.83 -3.99 3.65
CA LEU A 4 -9.77 -4.97 3.90
C LEU A 4 -8.77 -4.49 4.97
N SER A 5 -8.43 -3.20 4.95
CA SER A 5 -7.54 -2.56 5.92
C SER A 5 -8.09 -2.58 7.35
N GLN A 6 -9.40 -2.38 7.52
CA GLN A 6 -10.05 -2.44 8.83
C GLN A 6 -10.05 -3.87 9.39
N LEU A 7 -10.33 -4.85 8.53
CA LEU A 7 -10.29 -6.26 8.91
C LEU A 7 -8.86 -6.69 9.31
N HIS A 8 -7.84 -6.22 8.59
CA HIS A 8 -6.43 -6.43 8.93
C HIS A 8 -6.08 -5.85 10.31
N GLN A 9 -6.51 -4.62 10.59
CA GLN A 9 -6.30 -4.00 11.89
C GLN A 9 -7.00 -4.76 13.02
N PHE A 10 -8.21 -5.28 12.83
CA PHE A 10 -8.88 -6.10 13.84
C PHE A 10 -8.14 -7.41 14.11
N ARG A 11 -7.68 -8.09 13.05
CA ARG A 11 -6.88 -9.31 13.18
C ARG A 11 -5.60 -9.06 13.99
N GLY A 12 -4.91 -7.95 13.74
CA GLY A 12 -3.69 -7.57 14.47
C GLY A 12 -3.87 -7.15 15.94
N ARG A 13 -5.12 -7.03 16.41
CA ARG A 13 -5.43 -6.83 17.83
C ARG A 13 -5.55 -8.15 18.61
N VAL A 14 -5.55 -9.29 17.93
CA VAL A 14 -5.63 -10.63 18.51
C VAL A 14 -4.24 -11.27 18.51
N GLY A 15 -3.93 -12.17 19.47
CA GLY A 15 -2.68 -12.94 19.45
C GLY A 15 -1.45 -12.25 20.04
N ARG A 16 -1.62 -11.38 21.04
CA ARG A 16 -0.50 -10.68 21.73
C ARG A 16 -0.01 -11.38 23.01
N GLY A 17 -0.57 -12.54 23.34
CA GLY A 17 -0.18 -13.34 24.50
C GLY A 17 0.67 -14.55 24.09
N GLU A 18 1.12 -15.33 25.08
CA GLU A 18 1.92 -16.54 24.86
C GLU A 18 1.14 -17.70 24.22
N HIS A 19 -0.19 -17.62 24.24
CA HIS A 19 -1.07 -18.65 23.69
C HIS A 19 -1.52 -18.34 22.26
N ALA A 20 -1.57 -19.41 21.45
CA ALA A 20 -2.13 -19.35 20.11
C ALA A 20 -3.55 -18.78 20.15
N SER A 21 -3.80 -17.79 19.29
CA SER A 21 -5.11 -17.13 19.19
C SER A 21 -5.66 -17.32 17.79
N TYR A 22 -6.99 -17.37 17.70
CA TYR A 22 -7.70 -17.57 16.44
C TYR A 22 -8.54 -16.33 16.12
N CYS A 23 -8.55 -15.94 14.85
CA CYS A 23 -9.44 -14.90 14.34
C CYS A 23 -10.49 -15.58 13.46
N LEU A 24 -11.72 -15.66 13.97
CA LEU A 24 -12.84 -16.25 13.23
C LEU A 24 -13.56 -15.15 12.46
N LEU A 25 -13.64 -15.33 11.14
CA LEU A 25 -14.31 -14.41 10.24
C LEU A 25 -15.68 -14.99 9.88
N VAL A 26 -16.76 -14.33 10.31
CA VAL A 26 -18.13 -14.73 10.00
C VAL A 26 -18.79 -13.62 9.20
N SER A 27 -19.45 -13.98 8.11
CA SER A 27 -20.21 -13.04 7.30
C SER A 27 -21.57 -13.59 6.93
N ASP A 28 -22.58 -12.74 7.04
CA ASP A 28 -23.94 -12.90 6.55
C ASP A 28 -24.09 -12.41 5.09
N SER A 29 -23.04 -11.82 4.53
CA SER A 29 -23.07 -11.22 3.20
C SER A 29 -22.78 -12.26 2.12
N ILE A 30 -23.76 -12.46 1.23
CA ILE A 30 -23.63 -13.29 0.03
C ILE A 30 -22.95 -12.56 -1.15
N SER A 31 -22.40 -11.37 -0.92
CA SER A 31 -21.75 -10.60 -1.99
C SER A 31 -20.41 -11.24 -2.39
N PRO A 32 -20.15 -11.48 -3.69
CA PRO A 32 -18.86 -11.99 -4.14
C PRO A 32 -17.68 -11.14 -3.67
N THR A 33 -17.85 -9.81 -3.67
CA THR A 33 -16.83 -8.87 -3.17
C THR A 33 -16.54 -9.02 -1.68
N ALA A 34 -17.54 -9.39 -0.87
CA ALA A 34 -17.34 -9.62 0.55
C ALA A 34 -16.58 -10.92 0.78
N GLN A 35 -16.93 -11.98 0.04
CA GLN A 35 -16.25 -13.27 0.12
C GLN A 35 -14.79 -13.19 -0.33
N GLU A 36 -14.51 -12.48 -1.42
CA GLU A 36 -13.13 -12.29 -1.92
C GLU A 36 -12.25 -11.51 -0.93
N ARG A 37 -12.84 -10.54 -0.19
CA ARG A 37 -12.14 -9.82 0.89
C ARG A 37 -11.76 -10.75 2.04
N LEU A 38 -12.66 -11.64 2.45
CA LEU A 38 -12.38 -12.58 3.54
C LEU A 38 -11.32 -13.60 3.13
N GLN A 39 -11.40 -14.11 1.89
CA GLN A 39 -10.38 -15.00 1.33
C GLN A 39 -9.00 -14.34 1.27
N ALA A 40 -8.92 -13.07 0.86
CA ALA A 40 -7.65 -12.34 0.86
C ALA A 40 -7.07 -12.21 2.28
N LEU A 41 -7.91 -11.94 3.28
CA LEU A 41 -7.49 -11.82 4.68
C LEU A 41 -7.02 -13.15 5.29
N GLU A 42 -7.58 -14.28 4.83
CA GLU A 42 -7.16 -15.62 5.20
C GLU A 42 -5.83 -16.01 4.53
N ALA A 43 -5.68 -15.67 3.24
CA ALA A 43 -4.54 -16.11 2.44
C ALA A 43 -3.20 -15.48 2.84
N THR A 44 -3.21 -14.27 3.43
CA THR A 44 -1.97 -13.58 3.79
C THR A 44 -2.07 -12.69 5.02
N ASN A 45 -0.95 -12.60 5.73
CA ASN A 45 -0.77 -11.67 6.83
C ASN A 45 -0.14 -10.33 6.43
N ASP A 46 0.45 -10.25 5.24
CA ASP A 46 1.16 -9.07 4.75
C ASP A 46 0.18 -7.91 4.45
N GLY A 47 0.37 -6.80 5.16
CA GLY A 47 -0.43 -5.59 4.99
C GLY A 47 -0.31 -4.96 3.60
N PHE A 48 0.84 -5.09 2.93
CA PHE A 48 1.03 -4.56 1.58
C PHE A 48 0.27 -5.37 0.53
N ALA A 49 0.35 -6.70 0.59
CA ALA A 49 -0.41 -7.58 -0.29
C ALA A 49 -1.93 -7.36 -0.15
N LEU A 50 -2.39 -7.16 1.09
CA LEU A 50 -3.77 -6.81 1.38
C LEU A 50 -4.14 -5.43 0.81
N ALA A 51 -3.29 -4.42 0.95
CA ALA A 51 -3.53 -3.11 0.35
C ALA A 51 -3.64 -3.17 -1.18
N GLN A 52 -2.80 -3.96 -1.84
CA GLN A 52 -2.88 -4.19 -3.29
C GLN A 52 -4.21 -4.86 -3.68
N LYS A 53 -4.60 -5.91 -2.95
CA LYS A 53 -5.87 -6.60 -3.20
C LYS A 53 -7.09 -5.70 -2.96
N ASP A 54 -7.05 -4.84 -1.95
CA ASP A 54 -8.11 -3.85 -1.69
C ASP A 54 -8.23 -2.84 -2.84
N LEU A 55 -7.10 -2.41 -3.42
CA LEU A 55 -7.08 -1.54 -4.60
C LEU A 55 -7.68 -2.23 -5.84
N GLU A 56 -7.32 -3.48 -6.10
CA GLU A 56 -7.91 -4.27 -7.19
C GLU A 56 -9.43 -4.41 -7.03
N LEU A 57 -9.89 -4.70 -5.81
CA LEU A 57 -11.31 -4.91 -5.49
C LEU A 57 -12.16 -3.64 -5.58
N ARG A 58 -11.60 -2.47 -5.28
CA ARG A 58 -12.31 -1.17 -5.41
C ARG A 58 -12.26 -0.65 -6.85
N GLY A 59 -11.28 -1.09 -7.63
CA GLY A 59 -11.01 -0.60 -8.96
C GLY A 59 -10.40 0.82 -8.95
N PRO A 60 -9.76 1.22 -10.07
CA PRO A 60 -9.04 2.50 -10.17
C PRO A 60 -9.95 3.74 -10.11
N GLY A 61 -11.28 3.57 -10.26
CA GLY A 61 -12.24 4.68 -10.30
C GLY A 61 -12.62 5.27 -8.94
N GLU A 62 -12.68 4.47 -7.87
CA GLU A 62 -12.98 5.00 -6.52
C GLU A 62 -11.80 5.75 -5.88
N PHE A 63 -10.56 5.51 -6.34
CA PHE A 63 -9.38 6.24 -5.87
C PHE A 63 -9.38 7.71 -6.33
N LEU A 64 -9.91 7.95 -7.53
CA LEU A 64 -10.00 9.28 -8.15
C LEU A 64 -11.31 10.02 -7.79
N GLY A 65 -12.30 9.28 -7.26
CA GLY A 65 -13.59 9.80 -6.82
C GLY A 65 -13.52 10.38 -5.42
N THR A 66 -13.35 11.70 -5.34
CA THR A 66 -13.57 12.55 -4.16
C THR A 66 -12.61 12.38 -2.97
N ARG A 67 -11.59 13.26 -2.94
CA ARG A 67 -10.81 13.73 -1.78
C ARG A 67 -10.06 12.66 -0.99
N GLN A 68 -8.85 12.32 -1.45
CA GLN A 68 -7.77 11.96 -0.54
C GLN A 68 -6.83 13.15 -0.39
N SER A 69 -7.07 13.95 0.64
CA SER A 69 -6.21 15.05 1.08
C SER A 69 -4.85 14.49 1.52
N GLY A 70 -3.80 14.70 0.72
CA GLY A 70 -2.43 14.47 1.20
C GLY A 70 -1.38 14.18 0.13
N PHE A 71 -1.75 13.71 -1.05
CA PHE A 71 -0.76 13.53 -2.12
C PHE A 71 -0.61 14.81 -2.95
N PRO A 72 0.62 15.34 -3.13
CA PRO A 72 0.88 16.31 -4.19
C PRO A 72 0.36 15.72 -5.51
N ASP A 73 -0.26 16.54 -6.36
CA ASP A 73 -0.72 16.14 -7.68
C ASP A 73 0.46 15.57 -8.48
N LEU A 74 0.69 14.26 -8.37
CA LEU A 74 1.55 13.53 -9.26
C LEU A 74 0.87 13.62 -10.62
N LYS A 75 1.36 14.53 -11.46
CA LYS A 75 1.15 14.53 -12.91
C LYS A 75 1.82 13.30 -13.56
N LEU A 76 1.86 12.15 -12.88
CA LEU A 76 2.08 10.89 -13.56
C LEU A 76 0.77 10.59 -14.29
N ALA A 77 0.79 10.86 -15.59
CA ALA A 77 -0.14 10.22 -16.50
C ALA A 77 -0.10 8.72 -16.19
N SER A 78 -1.21 8.21 -15.67
CA SER A 78 -1.44 6.80 -15.36
C SER A 78 -0.71 6.23 -14.12
N VAL A 79 -1.14 6.62 -12.91
CA VAL A 79 -1.09 5.71 -11.73
C VAL A 79 -1.94 4.43 -11.96
N THR A 80 -2.69 4.38 -13.07
CA THR A 80 -3.43 3.21 -13.57
C THR A 80 -2.54 2.09 -14.11
N ASP A 81 -1.26 2.32 -14.39
CA ASP A 81 -0.36 1.25 -14.85
C ASP A 81 0.31 0.60 -13.64
N LEU A 82 -0.40 -0.37 -13.05
CA LEU A 82 0.10 -1.15 -11.92
C LEU A 82 1.46 -1.80 -12.22
N ARG A 83 1.74 -2.17 -13.48
CA ARG A 83 3.03 -2.75 -13.87
C ARG A 83 4.14 -1.70 -13.81
N LEU A 84 3.86 -0.47 -14.24
CA LEU A 84 4.81 0.62 -14.12
C LEU A 84 5.11 0.96 -12.65
N VAL A 85 4.08 0.95 -11.80
CA VAL A 85 4.24 1.19 -10.35
C VAL A 85 5.07 0.07 -9.71
N GLU A 86 4.78 -1.20 -10.02
CA GLU A 86 5.56 -2.35 -9.53
C GLU A 86 7.01 -2.29 -10.01
N ALA A 87 7.25 -2.01 -11.29
CA ALA A 87 8.58 -1.88 -11.86
C ALA A 87 9.38 -0.74 -11.23
N ALA A 88 8.74 0.41 -11.01
CA ALA A 88 9.35 1.54 -10.30
C ALA A 88 9.70 1.18 -8.86
N ARG A 89 8.82 0.46 -8.15
CA ARG A 89 9.07 -0.02 -6.78
C ARG A 89 10.24 -0.98 -6.73
N GLU A 90 10.31 -1.93 -7.66
CA GLU A 90 11.39 -2.90 -7.72
C GLU A 90 12.73 -2.23 -8.01
N ALA A 91 12.75 -1.30 -8.97
CA ALA A 91 13.94 -0.51 -9.28
C ALA A 91 14.41 0.31 -8.06
N ALA A 92 13.49 0.95 -7.35
CA ALA A 92 13.80 1.70 -6.13
C ALA A 92 14.35 0.79 -5.03
N ARG A 93 13.80 -0.42 -4.84
CA ARG A 93 14.30 -1.37 -3.83
C ARG A 93 15.71 -1.83 -4.13
N ARG A 94 15.98 -2.22 -5.38
CA ARG A 94 17.34 -2.62 -5.81
C ARG A 94 18.34 -1.49 -5.64
N PHE A 95 17.93 -0.26 -5.95
CA PHE A 95 18.77 0.92 -5.74
C PHE A 95 19.06 1.17 -4.26
N PHE A 96 18.05 1.02 -3.40
CA PHE A 96 18.18 1.20 -1.96
C PHE A 96 19.17 0.22 -1.31
N GLU A 97 19.31 -1.00 -1.87
CA GLU A 97 20.31 -1.97 -1.42
C GLU A 97 21.75 -1.50 -1.68
N THR A 98 21.96 -0.64 -2.68
CA THR A 98 23.29 -0.16 -3.11
C THR A 98 23.69 1.20 -2.55
N ASP A 99 22.74 2.12 -2.41
CA ASP A 99 22.99 3.49 -1.91
C ASP A 99 21.77 4.01 -1.14
N PRO A 100 21.52 3.47 0.08
CA PRO A 100 20.33 3.79 0.86
C PRO A 100 20.27 5.26 1.28
N GLU A 101 21.43 5.90 1.46
CA GLU A 101 21.55 7.29 1.90
C GLU A 101 21.74 8.28 0.74
N LEU A 102 21.71 7.82 -0.52
CA LEU A 102 21.98 8.66 -1.71
C LEU A 102 23.32 9.43 -1.59
N SER A 103 24.30 8.80 -0.97
CA SER A 103 25.59 9.40 -0.60
C SER A 103 26.64 9.28 -1.71
N ASN A 104 26.41 8.38 -2.68
CA ASN A 104 27.35 8.17 -3.77
C ASN A 104 27.37 9.42 -4.69
N PRO A 105 28.56 9.98 -4.98
CA PRO A 105 28.70 11.09 -5.92
C PRO A 105 28.03 10.88 -7.28
N ASP A 106 27.98 9.63 -7.76
CA ASP A 106 27.35 9.29 -9.04
C ASP A 106 25.83 9.49 -9.03
N ASN A 107 25.20 9.43 -7.85
CA ASN A 107 23.76 9.55 -7.66
C ASN A 107 23.31 10.97 -7.26
N ARG A 108 24.23 11.95 -7.30
CA ARG A 108 23.97 13.32 -6.82
C ARG A 108 22.80 14.02 -7.51
N LEU A 109 22.54 13.72 -8.79
CA LEU A 109 21.38 14.26 -9.51
C LEU A 109 20.06 13.67 -9.00
N LEU A 110 20.04 12.38 -8.69
CA LEU A 110 18.89 11.72 -8.09
C LEU A 110 18.64 12.25 -6.68
N ALA A 111 19.68 12.42 -5.87
CA ALA A 111 19.59 13.02 -4.54
C ALA A 111 18.91 14.39 -4.56
N ARG A 112 19.38 15.30 -5.42
CA ARG A 112 18.76 16.63 -5.61
C ARG A 112 17.31 16.54 -6.07
N ARG A 113 16.99 15.59 -6.96
CA ARG A 113 15.63 15.43 -7.48
C ARG A 113 14.66 14.94 -6.42
N VAL A 114 15.14 14.07 -5.52
CA VAL A 114 14.43 13.56 -4.35
C VAL A 114 14.21 14.71 -3.35
N GLU A 115 15.26 15.46 -2.99
CA GLU A 115 15.15 16.64 -2.12
C GLU A 115 14.10 17.63 -2.63
N GLN A 116 14.18 18.04 -3.91
CA GLN A 116 13.20 18.94 -4.53
C GLN A 116 11.77 18.40 -4.54
N PHE A 117 11.60 17.08 -4.63
CA PHE A 117 10.28 16.45 -4.59
C PHE A 117 9.67 16.54 -3.18
N TRP A 118 10.48 16.36 -2.13
CA TRP A 118 10.02 16.37 -0.74
C TRP A 118 9.94 17.77 -0.13
N GLU A 119 10.77 18.72 -0.55
CA GLU A 119 10.66 20.14 -0.18
C GLU A 119 9.33 20.77 -0.66
N GLY A 120 8.68 20.16 -1.67
CA GLY A 120 7.44 20.63 -2.29
C GLY A 120 6.13 20.33 -1.57
N LYS A 121 6.14 19.85 -0.30
CA LYS A 121 5.00 19.42 0.57
C LYS A 121 4.98 17.91 0.86
N GLY A 122 5.94 17.43 1.63
CA GLY A 122 5.81 16.16 2.36
C GLY A 122 6.15 16.36 3.82
N GLU A 123 5.17 16.60 4.68
CA GLU A 123 5.34 16.34 6.11
C GLU A 123 5.52 14.83 6.27
N VAL A 124 6.74 14.43 6.59
CA VAL A 124 7.01 13.11 7.15
C VAL A 124 6.61 13.19 8.63
N SER A 125 5.47 12.59 8.97
CA SER A 125 5.09 12.21 10.34
C SER A 125 4.83 10.72 10.40
#